data_AF-A0A9J6DM43-F1
#
_entry.id   AF-A0A9J6DM43-F1
#
_cell.length_a   1.000
_cell.length_b   1.000
_cell.length_c   1.000
_cell.angle_alpha   90.00
_cell.angle_beta   90.00
_cell.angle_gamma   90.00
#
_symmetry.space_group_name_H-M   'P 1'
#
loop_
_entity.id
_entity.type
_entity.pdbx_description
1 polymer ?
#
loop_
_entity_poly.entity_id
_entity_poly.type
_entity_poly.pdbx_seq_one_letter_code
_entity_poly.pdbx_strand_id
1 'polypeptide(L)'
;MSPPRLISSHKVASSRLVDSAFRLLLVSALVLCGSHAASVASPGRPRVVLILVDGVRWDYLSESDLPGFGELAKTGVKAEYVVPIMPANSYPNWYSIVTGLYGERHGFVQNYMYDDQYDDFFMMAPHPNASHPHWWNHAEPVWVTAEKNGLRTGMYWWDGCQLSLIVVSDHGMTDTRPEKFHLIDIEPHIDANDLHSMLDGGSFVMLRPYPDKIDKVYSKLKSLNIKGLNVFRKEELPDLYHLKETHLTQPIVLTADPGYQIKKLQGTDKQVPQSNKIYNGNHGYDPMKLEDMRAIFLATGPGLKQGFQNGPVRMVDHYNVICRQLGIKPLENSGSQDNVQGMFVGGASGSSTAVSLSLLVVPNILLAARSYLYH
;
A
#
# COMPACT_ATOMS: atom_id res chain seq x y z
N MET A 1 52.49 2.86 -63.57
CA MET A 1 52.40 2.26 -64.92
C MET A 1 51.12 1.44 -64.97
N SER A 2 50.21 1.75 -65.90
CA SER A 2 48.98 0.96 -66.10
C SER A 2 49.15 0.08 -67.34
N PRO A 3 48.98 -1.26 -67.26
CA PRO A 3 48.93 -2.10 -68.44
C PRO A 3 47.56 -1.99 -69.17
N PRO A 4 47.51 -2.26 -70.48
CA PRO A 4 46.39 -1.84 -71.34
C PRO A 4 45.26 -2.86 -71.44
N ARG A 5 44.13 -2.40 -71.99
CA ARG A 5 42.97 -3.24 -72.37
C ARG A 5 43.32 -4.15 -73.55
N LEU A 6 42.79 -5.37 -73.52
CA LEU A 6 42.60 -6.22 -74.70
C LEU A 6 41.09 -6.37 -74.95
N ILE A 7 40.66 -6.12 -76.18
CA ILE A 7 39.29 -6.36 -76.64
C ILE A 7 39.29 -7.69 -77.38
N SER A 8 38.40 -8.61 -77.01
CA SER A 8 37.94 -9.65 -77.93
C SER A 8 36.41 -9.69 -77.89
N SER A 9 35.80 -9.70 -79.06
CA SER A 9 34.36 -9.74 -79.25
C SER A 9 33.88 -11.18 -79.28
N HIS A 10 32.73 -11.49 -78.66
CA HIS A 10 31.81 -12.48 -79.22
C HIS A 10 30.34 -12.27 -78.78
N LYS A 11 29.51 -12.09 -79.81
CA LYS A 11 28.11 -12.49 -79.99
C LYS A 11 27.18 -12.58 -78.76
N VAL A 12 26.17 -11.71 -78.79
CA VAL A 12 24.91 -11.83 -78.04
C VAL A 12 24.21 -13.16 -78.36
N ALA A 13 23.73 -13.84 -77.32
CA ALA A 13 22.66 -14.82 -77.39
C ALA A 13 21.47 -14.32 -76.55
N SER A 14 20.26 -14.61 -77.03
CA SER A 14 18.95 -14.21 -76.48
C SER A 14 18.82 -14.42 -74.97
N SER A 15 18.47 -13.40 -74.19
CA SER A 15 17.08 -13.00 -73.90
C SER A 15 16.11 -14.14 -73.58
N ARG A 16 15.91 -14.39 -72.26
CA ARG A 16 14.68 -14.88 -71.57
C ARG A 16 14.92 -15.46 -70.16
N LEU A 17 16.17 -15.82 -69.82
CA LEU A 17 16.49 -16.42 -68.51
C LEU A 17 16.78 -15.40 -67.39
N VAL A 18 17.22 -14.17 -67.72
CA VAL A 18 17.62 -13.17 -66.72
C VAL A 18 16.41 -12.49 -66.04
N ASP A 19 15.33 -12.24 -66.77
CA ASP A 19 14.11 -11.59 -66.22
C ASP A 19 13.34 -12.46 -65.22
N SER A 20 13.45 -13.80 -65.34
CA SER A 20 12.75 -14.72 -64.41
C SER A 20 13.45 -14.82 -63.05
N ALA A 21 14.79 -14.74 -63.03
CA ALA A 21 15.56 -14.74 -61.79
C ALA A 21 15.33 -13.46 -60.96
N PHE A 22 15.24 -12.30 -61.62
CA PHE A 22 14.97 -11.04 -60.93
C PHE A 22 13.54 -10.95 -60.37
N ARG A 23 12.55 -11.55 -61.05
CA ARG A 23 11.17 -11.60 -60.56
C ARG A 23 10.97 -12.55 -59.38
N LEU A 24 11.66 -13.70 -59.33
CA LEU A 24 11.58 -14.58 -58.15
C LEU A 24 12.19 -13.95 -56.90
N LEU A 25 13.33 -13.26 -57.02
CA LEU A 25 13.98 -12.57 -55.89
C LEU A 25 13.12 -11.43 -55.31
N LEU A 26 12.40 -10.69 -56.16
CA LEU A 26 11.46 -9.64 -55.72
C LEU A 26 10.20 -10.19 -55.05
N VAL A 27 9.68 -11.34 -55.49
CA VAL A 27 8.53 -11.98 -54.83
C VAL A 27 8.92 -12.58 -53.47
N SER A 28 10.11 -13.18 -53.33
CA SER A 28 10.59 -13.62 -52.02
C SER A 28 10.84 -12.45 -51.06
N ALA A 29 11.34 -11.30 -51.55
CA ALA A 29 11.50 -10.10 -50.74
C ALA A 29 10.15 -9.49 -50.30
N LEU A 30 9.10 -9.58 -51.13
CA LEU A 30 7.77 -9.07 -50.79
C LEU A 30 6.97 -9.99 -49.85
N VAL A 31 7.17 -11.30 -49.90
CA VAL A 31 6.59 -12.23 -48.91
C VAL A 31 7.27 -12.06 -47.53
N LEU A 32 8.58 -11.78 -47.49
CA LEU A 32 9.31 -11.48 -46.25
C LEU A 32 8.98 -10.10 -45.63
N CYS A 33 8.37 -9.17 -46.38
CA CYS A 33 7.85 -7.91 -45.83
C CYS A 33 6.38 -7.99 -45.38
N GLY A 34 5.62 -8.98 -45.84
CA GLY A 34 4.20 -9.15 -45.50
C GLY A 34 3.94 -9.78 -44.12
N SER A 35 4.95 -10.43 -43.53
CA SER A 35 4.88 -11.03 -42.19
C SER A 35 5.67 -10.23 -41.16
N HIS A 36 5.45 -8.91 -41.12
CA HIS A 36 5.38 -8.27 -39.80
C HIS A 36 4.14 -8.84 -39.10
N ALA A 37 4.30 -10.03 -38.52
CA ALA A 37 3.55 -10.34 -37.31
C ALA A 37 3.76 -9.11 -36.42
N ALA A 38 2.68 -8.37 -36.16
CA ALA A 38 2.76 -7.22 -35.29
C ALA A 38 3.47 -7.72 -34.03
N SER A 39 4.63 -7.13 -33.73
CA SER A 39 5.30 -7.39 -32.47
C SER A 39 4.29 -6.96 -31.43
N VAL A 40 3.56 -7.95 -30.89
CA VAL A 40 2.77 -7.79 -29.68
C VAL A 40 3.83 -7.47 -28.67
N ALA A 41 4.05 -6.17 -28.46
CA ALA A 41 5.06 -5.66 -27.57
C ALA A 41 4.80 -6.37 -26.25
N SER A 42 5.69 -7.31 -25.89
CA SER A 42 5.51 -8.16 -24.73
C SER A 42 5.14 -7.22 -23.59
N PRO A 43 3.94 -7.33 -22.99
CA PRO A 43 3.38 -6.29 -22.15
C PRO A 43 4.45 -5.83 -21.17
N GLY A 44 4.84 -4.56 -21.28
CA GLY A 44 5.97 -4.03 -20.52
C GLY A 44 5.74 -4.36 -19.06
N ARG A 45 6.77 -4.87 -18.36
CA ARG A 45 6.63 -5.33 -16.96
C ARG A 45 5.81 -4.30 -16.18
N PRO A 46 4.74 -4.72 -15.48
CA PRO A 46 3.82 -3.79 -14.84
C PRO A 46 4.59 -2.86 -13.90
N ARG A 47 4.26 -1.57 -13.97
CA ARG A 47 4.83 -0.53 -13.13
C ARG A 47 3.71 0.06 -12.30
N VAL A 48 3.92 0.22 -11.00
CA VAL A 48 2.93 0.77 -10.07
C VAL A 48 3.55 1.92 -9.29
N VAL A 49 2.81 3.01 -9.15
CA VAL A 49 3.03 4.07 -8.15
C VAL A 49 2.00 3.89 -7.06
N LEU A 50 2.47 4.04 -5.83
CA LEU A 50 1.62 4.34 -4.68
C LEU A 50 1.96 5.75 -4.22
N ILE A 51 1.04 6.70 -4.38
CA ILE A 51 1.11 8.02 -3.73
C ILE A 51 0.24 7.95 -2.48
N LEU A 52 0.87 8.09 -1.33
CA LEU A 52 0.18 8.32 -0.06
C LEU A 52 0.12 9.82 0.18
N VAL A 53 -1.08 10.35 0.43
CA VAL A 53 -1.29 11.74 0.84
C VAL A 53 -1.98 11.69 2.20
N ASP A 54 -1.22 12.02 3.25
CA ASP A 54 -1.63 11.94 4.66
C ASP A 54 -2.85 12.82 4.94
N GLY A 55 -3.83 12.28 5.69
CA GLY A 55 -4.95 13.05 6.23
C GLY A 55 -5.99 13.53 5.21
N VAL A 56 -5.96 13.07 3.94
CA VAL A 56 -6.96 13.44 2.94
C VAL A 56 -8.27 12.69 3.19
N ARG A 57 -9.24 13.44 3.69
CA ARG A 57 -10.59 12.99 3.99
C ARG A 57 -11.38 12.69 2.72
N TRP A 58 -12.28 11.69 2.81
CA TRP A 58 -13.05 11.16 1.69
C TRP A 58 -13.82 12.21 0.86
N ASP A 59 -14.30 13.27 1.51
CA ASP A 59 -15.12 14.33 0.92
C ASP A 59 -14.32 15.49 0.30
N TYR A 60 -13.02 15.65 0.64
CA TYR A 60 -12.16 16.71 0.10
C TYR A 60 -12.01 16.63 -1.43
N LEU A 61 -12.19 15.44 -2.02
CA LEU A 61 -12.15 15.25 -3.49
C LEU A 61 -13.29 15.93 -4.25
N SER A 62 -14.27 16.50 -3.55
CA SER A 62 -15.37 17.26 -4.14
C SER A 62 -15.07 18.76 -4.32
N GLU A 63 -13.95 19.25 -3.79
CA GLU A 63 -13.54 20.65 -3.90
C GLU A 63 -13.10 21.01 -5.33
N SER A 64 -13.50 22.20 -5.81
CA SER A 64 -13.32 22.65 -7.20
C SER A 64 -11.87 22.75 -7.65
N ASP A 65 -10.95 22.92 -6.70
CA ASP A 65 -9.58 23.36 -6.94
C ASP A 65 -8.60 22.17 -7.04
N LEU A 66 -9.14 20.95 -7.10
CA LEU A 66 -8.40 19.67 -7.14
C LEU A 66 -8.53 18.92 -8.49
N PRO A 67 -8.17 19.53 -9.64
CA PRO A 67 -8.45 18.97 -10.96
C PRO A 67 -7.77 17.62 -11.23
N GLY A 68 -6.57 17.38 -10.67
CA GLY A 68 -5.84 16.13 -10.83
C GLY A 68 -6.59 14.93 -10.23
N PHE A 69 -7.13 15.08 -9.02
CA PHE A 69 -7.95 14.05 -8.39
C PHE A 69 -9.25 13.80 -9.17
N GLY A 70 -9.87 14.87 -9.67
CA GLY A 70 -11.05 14.79 -10.55
C GLY A 70 -10.77 14.04 -11.86
N GLU A 71 -9.56 14.15 -12.42
CA GLU A 71 -9.17 13.43 -13.64
C GLU A 71 -8.83 11.96 -13.37
N LEU A 72 -8.19 11.63 -12.24
CA LEU A 72 -7.99 10.25 -11.80
C LEU A 72 -9.33 9.53 -11.59
N ALA A 73 -10.31 10.22 -10.99
CA ALA A 73 -11.67 9.71 -10.79
C ALA A 73 -12.42 9.41 -12.11
N LYS A 74 -12.19 10.21 -13.16
CA LYS A 74 -12.81 10.00 -14.49
C LYS A 74 -12.10 8.92 -15.30
N THR A 75 -10.77 8.86 -15.23
CA THR A 75 -9.95 7.97 -16.07
C THR A 75 -9.71 6.60 -15.47
N GLY A 76 -10.05 6.40 -14.19
CA GLY A 76 -9.85 5.14 -13.47
C GLY A 76 -11.02 4.76 -12.56
N VAL A 77 -10.71 4.24 -11.38
CA VAL A 77 -11.65 3.85 -10.34
C VAL A 77 -11.51 4.75 -9.11
N LYS A 78 -12.60 4.93 -8.38
CA LYS A 78 -12.58 5.51 -7.03
C LYS A 78 -13.44 4.69 -6.06
N ALA A 79 -13.05 4.59 -4.81
CA ALA A 79 -13.95 4.09 -3.77
C ALA A 79 -14.97 5.19 -3.38
N GLU A 80 -16.06 4.81 -2.74
CA GLU A 80 -16.99 5.78 -2.12
C GLU A 80 -16.29 6.49 -0.95
N TYR A 81 -15.63 5.68 -0.12
CA TYR A 81 -14.65 6.06 0.89
C TYR A 81 -13.82 4.85 1.30
N VAL A 82 -12.73 5.10 2.02
CA VAL A 82 -11.94 4.09 2.73
C VAL A 82 -12.26 4.14 4.20
N VAL A 83 -12.43 2.96 4.82
CA VAL A 83 -12.49 2.79 6.28
C VAL A 83 -11.08 2.43 6.81
N PRO A 84 -10.41 3.31 7.58
CA PRO A 84 -9.17 3.00 8.29
C PRO A 84 -9.26 1.79 9.22
N ILE A 85 -8.11 1.26 9.62
CA ILE A 85 -8.01 0.40 10.80
C ILE A 85 -8.07 1.24 12.08
N MET A 86 -8.21 0.57 13.23
CA MET A 86 -8.15 1.25 14.53
C MET A 86 -6.74 1.16 15.15
N PRO A 87 -6.18 2.27 15.69
CA PRO A 87 -6.64 3.65 15.54
C PRO A 87 -6.46 4.17 14.12
N ALA A 88 -7.29 5.16 13.73
CA ALA A 88 -7.16 5.92 12.48
C ALA A 88 -5.95 6.87 12.51
N ASN A 89 -4.77 6.31 12.79
CA ASN A 89 -3.48 6.98 12.89
C ASN A 89 -2.54 6.50 11.78
N SER A 90 -1.53 7.33 11.50
CA SER A 90 -0.68 7.26 10.32
C SER A 90 0.06 5.92 10.20
N TYR A 91 1.00 5.59 11.09
CA TYR A 91 1.79 4.36 11.01
C TYR A 91 0.95 3.06 10.94
N PRO A 92 -0.09 2.87 11.78
CA PRO A 92 -1.00 1.73 11.66
C PRO A 92 -1.60 1.59 10.25
N ASN A 93 -2.10 2.68 9.68
CA ASN A 93 -2.77 2.65 8.37
C ASN A 93 -1.78 2.61 7.19
N TRP A 94 -0.64 3.30 7.28
CA TRP A 94 0.47 3.21 6.31
C TRP A 94 0.90 1.76 6.12
N TYR A 95 1.09 1.04 7.22
CA TYR A 95 1.55 -0.34 7.16
C TYR A 95 0.42 -1.31 6.80
N SER A 96 -0.83 -1.03 7.18
CA SER A 96 -2.02 -1.74 6.67
C SER A 96 -2.14 -1.67 5.15
N ILE A 97 -1.92 -0.50 4.52
CA ILE A 97 -2.00 -0.32 3.05
C ILE A 97 -1.03 -1.27 2.33
N VAL A 98 0.19 -1.40 2.85
CA VAL A 98 1.30 -2.10 2.18
C VAL A 98 1.51 -3.54 2.64
N THR A 99 0.76 -4.03 3.63
CA THR A 99 0.77 -5.44 4.08
C THR A 99 -0.59 -6.14 3.96
N GLY A 100 -1.68 -5.37 3.93
CA GLY A 100 -3.05 -5.88 3.99
C GLY A 100 -3.44 -6.45 5.35
N LEU A 101 -2.66 -6.20 6.40
CA LEU A 101 -2.87 -6.73 7.75
C LEU A 101 -3.46 -5.67 8.69
N TYR A 102 -3.93 -6.08 9.86
CA TYR A 102 -4.31 -5.16 10.95
C TYR A 102 -3.14 -4.91 11.92
N GLY A 103 -3.28 -3.87 12.76
CA GLY A 103 -2.30 -3.42 13.74
C GLY A 103 -1.66 -4.54 14.57
N GLU A 104 -2.48 -5.42 15.16
CA GLU A 104 -1.99 -6.55 15.96
C GLU A 104 -1.13 -7.55 15.16
N ARG A 105 -1.37 -7.73 13.85
CA ARG A 105 -0.62 -8.69 13.02
C ARG A 105 0.61 -8.09 12.36
N HIS A 106 0.64 -6.79 12.09
CA HIS A 106 1.78 -6.12 11.45
C HIS A 106 2.64 -5.27 12.40
N GLY A 107 2.35 -5.28 13.70
CA GLY A 107 3.20 -4.66 14.72
C GLY A 107 3.11 -3.13 14.85
N PHE A 108 2.14 -2.47 14.21
CA PHE A 108 1.93 -1.02 14.36
C PHE A 108 0.52 -0.75 14.89
N VAL A 109 0.42 -0.52 16.20
CA VAL A 109 -0.84 -0.32 16.92
C VAL A 109 -1.11 1.14 17.31
N GLN A 110 -0.12 2.01 17.19
CA GLN A 110 -0.17 3.44 17.54
C GLN A 110 0.98 4.17 16.81
N ASN A 111 0.91 5.50 16.68
CA ASN A 111 2.01 6.31 16.13
C ASN A 111 3.25 6.38 17.06
N TYR A 112 3.07 6.05 18.34
CA TYR A 112 4.11 5.96 19.37
C TYR A 112 3.86 4.67 20.15
N MET A 113 4.86 3.81 20.28
CA MET A 113 4.72 2.48 20.88
C MET A 113 5.81 2.24 21.92
N TYR A 114 5.61 1.25 22.78
CA TYR A 114 6.64 0.74 23.69
C TYR A 114 6.62 -0.79 23.66
N ASP A 115 7.78 -1.40 23.47
CA ASP A 115 7.96 -2.85 23.49
C ASP A 115 8.75 -3.25 24.74
N ASP A 116 8.13 -4.04 25.60
CA ASP A 116 8.70 -4.49 26.87
C ASP A 116 9.67 -5.68 26.74
N GLN A 117 9.75 -6.30 25.55
CA GLN A 117 10.74 -7.32 25.23
C GLN A 117 12.09 -6.71 24.84
N TYR A 118 12.07 -5.48 24.32
CA TYR A 118 13.27 -4.74 23.88
C TYR A 118 13.61 -3.53 24.76
N ASP A 119 12.70 -3.13 25.66
CA ASP A 119 12.76 -1.88 26.44
C ASP A 119 12.99 -0.65 25.55
N ASP A 120 12.25 -0.58 24.43
CA ASP A 120 12.39 0.46 23.41
C ASP A 120 11.07 1.18 23.13
N PHE A 121 11.18 2.46 22.79
CA PHE A 121 10.08 3.30 22.35
C PHE A 121 10.12 3.50 20.83
N PHE A 122 9.06 3.10 20.13
CA PHE A 122 8.82 3.56 18.78
C PHE A 122 8.41 5.03 18.83
N MET A 123 9.17 5.86 18.14
CA MET A 123 8.91 7.29 17.96
C MET A 123 8.81 7.54 16.46
N MET A 124 7.84 8.34 16.01
CA MET A 124 7.69 8.64 14.58
C MET A 124 9.00 9.19 13.95
N ALA A 125 9.22 8.87 12.68
CA ALA A 125 10.32 9.45 11.90
C ALA A 125 10.26 10.99 11.93
N PRO A 126 11.42 11.70 11.97
CA PRO A 126 12.78 11.20 11.76
C PRO A 126 13.52 10.73 13.03
N HIS A 127 12.82 10.36 14.11
CA HIS A 127 13.49 9.88 15.33
C HIS A 127 14.31 8.58 15.06
N PRO A 128 15.53 8.42 15.61
CA PRO A 128 16.38 7.25 15.33
C PRO A 128 15.72 5.91 15.61
N ASN A 129 15.02 5.77 16.74
CA ASN A 129 14.34 4.53 17.14
C ASN A 129 13.30 4.06 16.12
N ALA A 130 12.75 4.96 15.28
CA ALA A 130 11.87 4.60 14.16
C ALA A 130 12.50 3.57 13.21
N SER A 131 13.83 3.51 13.14
CA SER A 131 14.60 2.64 12.26
C SER A 131 15.09 1.36 12.93
N HIS A 132 14.78 1.11 14.21
CA HIS A 132 15.19 -0.12 14.87
C HIS A 132 14.50 -1.35 14.24
N PRO A 133 15.22 -2.41 13.84
CA PRO A 133 14.63 -3.46 12.99
C PRO A 133 13.47 -4.24 13.60
N HIS A 134 13.37 -4.38 14.93
CA HIS A 134 12.35 -5.22 15.55
C HIS A 134 10.92 -4.74 15.23
N TRP A 135 10.69 -3.42 15.18
CA TRP A 135 9.42 -2.81 14.75
C TRP A 135 8.95 -3.24 13.36
N TRP A 136 9.89 -3.59 12.46
CA TRP A 136 9.63 -3.87 11.05
C TRP A 136 9.64 -5.35 10.68
N ASN A 137 9.91 -6.23 11.65
CA ASN A 137 10.05 -7.68 11.42
C ASN A 137 8.72 -8.45 11.53
N HIS A 138 7.61 -7.79 11.89
CA HIS A 138 6.32 -8.42 12.11
C HIS A 138 5.57 -8.80 10.82
N ALA A 139 5.83 -8.11 9.71
CA ALA A 139 5.16 -8.36 8.44
C ALA A 139 6.07 -8.09 7.24
N GLU A 140 5.70 -8.65 6.09
CA GLU A 140 6.36 -8.37 4.83
C GLU A 140 5.58 -7.30 4.04
N PRO A 141 6.15 -6.10 3.83
CA PRO A 141 5.50 -5.07 3.03
C PRO A 141 5.65 -5.35 1.53
N VAL A 142 4.72 -4.82 0.74
CA VAL A 142 4.55 -5.12 -0.69
C VAL A 142 5.80 -4.91 -1.54
N TRP A 143 6.72 -4.01 -1.14
CA TRP A 143 7.98 -3.84 -1.86
C TRP A 143 8.92 -5.04 -1.70
N VAL A 144 9.02 -5.62 -0.50
CA VAL A 144 9.78 -6.86 -0.27
C VAL A 144 9.14 -8.02 -1.03
N THR A 145 7.80 -8.10 -1.04
CA THR A 145 7.08 -9.12 -1.84
C THR A 145 7.35 -8.95 -3.33
N ALA A 146 7.38 -7.72 -3.84
CA ALA A 146 7.69 -7.42 -5.24
C ALA A 146 9.15 -7.80 -5.60
N GLU A 147 10.13 -7.48 -4.75
CA GLU A 147 11.53 -7.85 -4.95
C GLU A 147 11.72 -9.37 -4.93
N LYS A 148 11.08 -10.09 -4.01
CA LYS A 148 11.05 -11.56 -3.98
C LYS A 148 10.42 -12.18 -5.23
N ASN A 149 9.56 -11.45 -5.93
CA ASN A 149 8.98 -11.83 -7.23
C ASN A 149 9.77 -11.29 -8.44
N GLY A 150 11.00 -10.79 -8.25
CA GLY A 150 11.89 -10.36 -9.33
C GLY A 150 11.52 -9.02 -9.98
N LEU A 151 10.67 -8.23 -9.33
CA LEU A 151 10.43 -6.83 -9.66
C LEU A 151 11.50 -5.94 -9.02
N ARG A 152 11.59 -4.68 -9.48
CA ARG A 152 12.44 -3.66 -8.86
C ARG A 152 11.53 -2.63 -8.18
N THR A 153 11.88 -2.26 -6.96
CA THR A 153 11.18 -1.24 -6.19
C THR A 153 12.06 -0.03 -5.94
N GLY A 154 11.40 1.10 -5.70
CA GLY A 154 12.05 2.33 -5.27
C GLY A 154 11.05 3.15 -4.47
N MET A 155 11.52 3.78 -3.40
CA MET A 155 10.78 4.77 -2.63
C MET A 155 11.39 6.13 -2.94
N TYR A 156 10.60 7.02 -3.55
CA TYR A 156 11.04 8.34 -4.02
C TYR A 156 9.83 9.29 -4.19
N TRP A 157 10.06 10.58 -4.41
CA TRP A 157 9.02 11.58 -4.71
C TRP A 157 9.26 12.29 -6.06
N TRP A 158 8.42 12.14 -7.09
CA TRP A 158 8.18 10.90 -7.85
C TRP A 158 7.89 11.30 -9.32
N ASP A 159 8.46 10.61 -10.33
CA ASP A 159 7.96 10.69 -11.72
C ASP A 159 8.31 9.44 -12.57
N GLY A 160 7.68 9.22 -13.75
CA GLY A 160 7.78 7.94 -14.49
C GLY A 160 7.32 7.91 -15.96
N CYS A 161 6.87 6.73 -16.43
CA CYS A 161 6.19 6.50 -17.72
C CYS A 161 5.55 5.09 -17.79
N GLN A 162 4.42 4.92 -18.50
CA GLN A 162 3.55 3.72 -18.63
C GLN A 162 3.35 2.89 -17.35
N LEU A 163 2.27 3.20 -16.63
CA LEU A 163 2.29 3.18 -15.18
C LEU A 163 0.86 3.10 -14.62
N SER A 164 0.62 2.24 -13.63
CA SER A 164 -0.59 2.29 -12.81
C SER A 164 -0.34 3.22 -11.62
N LEU A 165 -1.20 4.19 -11.40
CA LEU A 165 -1.10 5.14 -10.30
C LEU A 165 -2.24 4.87 -9.30
N ILE A 166 -1.87 4.60 -8.05
CA ILE A 166 -2.78 4.43 -6.93
C ILE A 166 -2.53 5.60 -5.97
N VAL A 167 -3.56 6.40 -5.67
CA VAL A 167 -3.51 7.54 -4.74
C VAL A 167 -4.44 7.27 -3.57
N VAL A 168 -3.90 7.31 -2.36
CA VAL A 168 -4.56 6.87 -1.12
C VAL A 168 -4.31 7.85 0.01
N SER A 169 -5.20 7.83 1.00
CA SER A 169 -4.96 8.41 2.32
C SER A 169 -5.04 7.32 3.38
N ASP A 170 -4.38 7.56 4.49
CA ASP A 170 -4.27 6.72 5.67
C ASP A 170 -5.40 6.96 6.68
N HIS A 171 -5.87 8.19 6.78
CA HIS A 171 -7.06 8.59 7.53
C HIS A 171 -7.64 9.89 6.94
N GLY A 172 -8.82 10.27 7.43
CA GLY A 172 -9.32 11.63 7.30
C GLY A 172 -8.85 12.55 8.42
N MET A 173 -9.61 13.61 8.69
CA MET A 173 -9.28 14.65 9.67
C MET A 173 -10.56 15.29 10.20
N THR A 174 -10.61 15.53 11.52
CA THR A 174 -11.69 16.30 12.16
C THR A 174 -11.15 17.59 12.79
N ASP A 175 -11.98 18.64 12.80
CA ASP A 175 -11.66 19.97 13.33
C ASP A 175 -11.83 20.00 14.85
N THR A 176 -10.71 20.02 15.58
CA THR A 176 -10.65 19.88 17.03
C THR A 176 -10.26 21.16 17.76
N ARG A 177 -10.63 22.33 17.22
CA ARG A 177 -10.41 23.60 17.90
C ARG A 177 -11.11 23.67 19.27
N PRO A 178 -10.58 24.43 20.25
CA PRO A 178 -11.10 24.47 21.62
C PRO A 178 -12.59 24.84 21.75
N GLU A 179 -13.14 25.61 20.81
CA GLU A 179 -14.57 25.96 20.77
C GLU A 179 -15.50 24.81 20.32
N LYS A 180 -14.95 23.73 19.75
CA LYS A 180 -15.70 22.56 19.26
C LYS A 180 -15.51 21.29 20.07
N PHE A 181 -14.42 21.16 20.82
CA PHE A 181 -14.02 19.91 21.48
C PHE A 181 -13.78 20.09 22.98
N HIS A 182 -14.19 19.08 23.75
CA HIS A 182 -13.99 19.03 25.20
C HIS A 182 -12.71 18.27 25.55
N LEU A 183 -11.82 18.94 26.27
CA LEU A 183 -10.59 18.34 26.77
C LEU A 183 -10.88 17.52 28.06
N ILE A 184 -10.60 16.22 27.99
CA ILE A 184 -10.63 15.27 29.11
C ILE A 184 -9.27 15.31 29.79
N ASP A 185 -9.25 15.76 31.05
CA ASP A 185 -8.04 15.75 31.87
C ASP A 185 -8.09 14.60 32.89
N ILE A 186 -7.25 13.58 32.68
CA ILE A 186 -7.13 12.44 33.60
C ILE A 186 -6.06 12.66 34.69
N GLU A 187 -5.19 13.66 34.49
CA GLU A 187 -4.01 13.92 35.33
C GLU A 187 -4.35 14.19 36.81
N PRO A 188 -5.42 14.93 37.17
CA PRO A 188 -5.81 15.13 38.58
C PRO A 188 -6.37 13.87 39.27
N HIS A 189 -6.48 12.74 38.56
CA HIS A 189 -7.19 11.55 39.02
C HIS A 189 -6.32 10.29 39.10
N ILE A 190 -5.09 10.33 38.58
CA ILE A 190 -4.12 9.23 38.61
C ILE A 190 -2.78 9.74 39.14
N ASP A 191 -2.00 8.86 39.77
CA ASP A 191 -0.63 9.18 40.14
C ASP A 191 0.29 8.84 38.96
N ALA A 192 1.01 9.82 38.42
CA ALA A 192 1.95 9.60 37.32
C ALA A 192 3.07 8.60 37.72
N ASN A 193 3.38 8.44 39.01
CA ASN A 193 4.35 7.47 39.49
C ASN A 193 3.82 6.02 39.44
N ASP A 194 2.51 5.79 39.26
CA ASP A 194 1.98 4.46 38.95
C ASP A 194 2.24 4.06 37.48
N LEU A 195 2.67 5.00 36.63
CA LEU A 195 2.86 4.79 35.20
C LEU A 195 4.32 4.60 34.82
N HIS A 196 4.56 3.63 33.93
CA HIS A 196 5.75 3.58 33.10
C HIS A 196 5.65 4.58 31.93
N SER A 197 4.50 4.62 31.25
CA SER A 197 4.29 5.53 30.12
C SER A 197 2.81 5.77 29.78
N MET A 198 2.55 6.93 29.17
CA MET A 198 1.33 7.29 28.45
C MET A 198 1.71 7.59 26.99
N LEU A 199 1.18 6.79 26.07
CA LEU A 199 1.47 6.86 24.64
C LEU A 199 0.41 7.70 23.91
N ASP A 200 0.87 8.85 23.42
CA ASP A 200 0.14 9.94 22.78
C ASP A 200 -0.93 10.62 23.66
N GLY A 201 -1.86 11.33 23.01
CA GLY A 201 -3.02 12.04 23.56
C GLY A 201 -4.12 12.12 22.51
N GLY A 202 -5.13 12.96 22.73
CA GLY A 202 -6.19 13.20 21.74
C GLY A 202 -7.23 12.10 21.70
N SER A 203 -7.40 11.43 20.56
CA SER A 203 -8.48 10.49 20.30
C SER A 203 -8.27 9.09 20.89
N PHE A 204 -7.02 8.62 20.92
CA PHE A 204 -6.67 7.25 21.27
C PHE A 204 -5.34 7.23 22.02
N VAL A 205 -5.36 6.70 23.25
CA VAL A 205 -4.22 6.68 24.17
C VAL A 205 -4.00 5.28 24.69
N MET A 206 -2.74 4.84 24.73
CA MET A 206 -2.35 3.63 25.42
C MET A 206 -1.60 3.97 26.72
N LEU A 207 -2.08 3.45 27.84
CA LEU A 207 -1.46 3.61 29.16
C LEU A 207 -0.74 2.32 29.56
N ARG A 208 0.49 2.47 30.03
CA ARG A 208 1.26 1.40 30.68
C ARG A 208 1.52 1.73 32.16
N PRO A 209 0.64 1.31 33.07
CA PRO A 209 0.95 1.25 34.50
C PRO A 209 2.08 0.24 34.78
N TYR A 210 2.76 0.38 35.91
CA TYR A 210 3.56 -0.72 36.46
C TYR A 210 2.67 -1.93 36.77
N PRO A 211 3.17 -3.19 36.70
CA PRO A 211 2.33 -4.38 36.75
C PRO A 211 1.43 -4.48 38.00
N ASP A 212 1.92 -4.08 39.17
CA ASP A 212 1.17 -4.06 40.43
C ASP A 212 0.19 -2.87 40.56
N LYS A 213 0.20 -1.94 39.59
CA LYS A 213 -0.65 -0.74 39.54
C LYS A 213 -1.75 -0.81 38.49
N ILE A 214 -1.75 -1.80 37.59
CA ILE A 214 -2.73 -1.90 36.49
C ILE A 214 -4.16 -1.82 37.02
N ASP A 215 -4.50 -2.62 38.03
CA ASP A 215 -5.85 -2.63 38.61
C ASP A 215 -6.20 -1.32 39.33
N LYS A 216 -5.23 -0.72 40.04
CA LYS A 216 -5.40 0.58 40.71
C LYS A 216 -5.76 1.66 39.68
N VAL A 217 -4.99 1.78 38.60
CA VAL A 217 -5.19 2.79 37.56
C VAL A 217 -6.47 2.52 36.77
N TYR A 218 -6.71 1.28 36.34
CA TYR A 218 -7.91 0.91 35.59
C TYR A 218 -9.18 1.18 36.41
N SER A 219 -9.29 0.63 37.62
CA SER A 219 -10.48 0.78 38.45
C SER A 219 -10.71 2.24 38.83
N LYS A 220 -9.64 3.01 39.07
CA LYS A 220 -9.75 4.45 39.28
C LYS A 220 -10.35 5.15 38.06
N LEU A 221 -9.76 5.01 36.86
CA LEU A 221 -10.27 5.65 35.65
C LEU A 221 -11.70 5.24 35.31
N LYS A 222 -12.02 3.94 35.41
CA LYS A 222 -13.37 3.40 35.16
C LYS A 222 -14.39 3.98 36.14
N SER A 223 -14.02 4.16 37.42
CA SER A 223 -14.93 4.69 38.45
C SER A 223 -15.30 6.18 38.27
N LEU A 224 -14.50 6.95 37.53
CA LEU A 224 -14.77 8.38 37.28
C LEU A 224 -15.94 8.60 36.32
N ASN A 225 -16.25 7.63 35.46
CA ASN A 225 -17.32 7.71 34.45
C ASN A 225 -17.31 9.03 33.64
N ILE A 226 -16.12 9.47 33.21
CA ILE A 226 -15.94 10.76 32.51
C ILE A 226 -16.66 10.69 31.16
N LYS A 227 -17.57 11.65 30.93
CA LYS A 227 -18.31 11.74 29.67
C LYS A 227 -17.35 11.86 28.48
N GLY A 228 -17.53 10.99 27.48
CA GLY A 228 -16.70 10.95 26.28
C GLY A 228 -15.37 10.20 26.43
N LEU A 229 -15.07 9.65 27.62
CA LEU A 229 -13.91 8.78 27.85
C LEU A 229 -14.34 7.32 27.93
N ASN A 230 -13.88 6.50 26.99
CA ASN A 230 -14.00 5.06 27.08
C ASN A 230 -12.69 4.49 27.68
N VAL A 231 -12.82 3.61 28.67
CA VAL A 231 -11.70 2.98 29.39
C VAL A 231 -11.79 1.47 29.21
N PHE A 232 -10.79 0.86 28.58
CA PHE A 232 -10.71 -0.58 28.32
C PHE A 232 -9.45 -1.15 28.96
N ARG A 233 -9.52 -2.36 29.50
CA ARG A 233 -8.36 -3.25 29.48
C ARG A 233 -8.13 -3.72 28.06
N LYS A 234 -6.91 -4.09 27.71
CA LYS A 234 -6.58 -4.67 26.41
C LYS A 234 -7.55 -5.78 25.99
N GLU A 235 -7.88 -6.69 26.91
CA GLU A 235 -8.76 -7.84 26.67
C GLU A 235 -10.23 -7.44 26.44
N GLU A 236 -10.63 -6.27 26.97
CA GLU A 236 -11.99 -5.71 26.88
C GLU A 236 -12.23 -4.89 25.59
N LEU A 237 -11.21 -4.70 24.74
CA LEU A 237 -11.36 -3.96 23.50
C LEU A 237 -12.43 -4.58 22.57
N PRO A 238 -13.05 -3.82 21.66
CA PRO A 238 -13.86 -4.40 20.59
C PRO A 238 -13.00 -5.27 19.66
N ASP A 239 -13.44 -6.48 19.33
CA ASP A 239 -12.67 -7.39 18.44
C ASP A 239 -12.43 -6.77 17.06
N LEU A 240 -13.38 -5.95 16.58
CA LEU A 240 -13.28 -5.18 15.33
C LEU A 240 -12.07 -4.24 15.27
N TYR A 241 -11.49 -3.85 16.42
CA TYR A 241 -10.31 -2.98 16.44
C TYR A 241 -9.03 -3.73 16.04
N HIS A 242 -8.96 -5.06 16.20
CA HIS A 242 -7.77 -5.85 15.89
C HIS A 242 -6.49 -5.36 16.60
N LEU A 243 -6.60 -5.24 17.93
CA LEU A 243 -5.55 -4.76 18.84
C LEU A 243 -5.30 -5.69 20.05
N LYS A 244 -5.88 -6.89 20.09
CA LYS A 244 -5.77 -7.80 21.26
C LYS A 244 -4.59 -8.76 21.12
N GLU A 245 -4.33 -9.24 19.92
CA GLU A 245 -3.46 -10.38 19.68
C GLU A 245 -1.99 -9.97 19.47
N THR A 246 -1.51 -8.98 20.25
CA THR A 246 -0.12 -8.48 20.22
C THR A 246 0.35 -7.97 21.59
N HIS A 247 1.64 -8.09 21.91
CA HIS A 247 2.21 -7.54 23.15
C HIS A 247 2.39 -6.01 23.10
N LEU A 248 2.37 -5.41 21.90
CA LEU A 248 2.58 -3.97 21.71
C LEU A 248 1.39 -3.10 22.16
N THR A 249 0.19 -3.68 22.27
CA THR A 249 -0.96 -3.01 22.88
C THR A 249 -0.79 -2.98 24.39
N GLN A 250 -0.77 -1.79 24.99
CA GLN A 250 -0.52 -1.62 26.42
C GLN A 250 -1.74 -2.06 27.27
N PRO A 251 -1.57 -2.38 28.58
CA PRO A 251 -2.60 -3.01 29.40
C PRO A 251 -3.92 -2.23 29.52
N ILE A 252 -3.87 -0.90 29.43
CA ILE A 252 -5.05 -0.02 29.47
C ILE A 252 -5.08 0.83 28.19
N VAL A 253 -6.22 0.85 27.51
CA VAL A 253 -6.47 1.69 26.34
C VAL A 253 -7.62 2.64 26.63
N LEU A 254 -7.43 3.91 26.27
CA LEU A 254 -8.43 4.95 26.38
C LEU A 254 -8.82 5.43 24.98
N THR A 255 -10.12 5.59 24.71
CA THR A 255 -10.60 6.21 23.47
C THR A 255 -11.57 7.34 23.77
N ALA A 256 -11.36 8.49 23.13
CA ALA A 256 -12.30 9.60 23.17
C ALA A 256 -13.45 9.37 22.17
N ASP A 257 -14.68 9.66 22.59
CA ASP A 257 -15.79 9.79 21.63
C ASP A 257 -15.65 11.08 20.80
N PRO A 258 -16.31 11.18 19.63
CA PRO A 258 -16.31 12.40 18.83
C PRO A 258 -16.77 13.63 19.64
N GLY A 259 -16.08 14.76 19.45
CA GLY A 259 -16.24 15.96 20.27
C GLY A 259 -15.38 15.99 21.55
N TYR A 260 -14.55 14.97 21.80
CA TYR A 260 -13.65 14.90 22.97
C TYR A 260 -12.18 14.68 22.59
N GLN A 261 -11.25 15.11 23.46
CA GLN A 261 -9.82 14.82 23.36
C GLN A 261 -9.22 14.56 24.74
N ILE A 262 -8.36 13.55 24.87
CA ILE A 262 -7.61 13.24 26.09
C ILE A 262 -6.37 14.13 26.16
N LYS A 263 -6.21 14.88 27.25
CA LYS A 263 -5.04 15.73 27.51
C LYS A 263 -3.79 14.87 27.73
N LYS A 264 -2.67 15.31 27.16
CA LYS A 264 -1.32 14.76 27.43
C LYS A 264 -0.89 15.14 28.86
N LEU A 265 -0.29 14.21 29.60
CA LEU A 265 0.27 14.49 30.92
C LEU A 265 1.36 15.56 30.84
N GLN A 266 1.52 16.34 31.90
CA GLN A 266 2.37 17.51 32.00
C GLN A 266 3.35 17.36 33.17
N GLY A 267 4.53 17.99 33.07
CA GLY A 267 5.52 17.98 34.16
C GLY A 267 6.04 16.60 34.56
N THR A 268 5.87 15.57 33.73
CA THR A 268 6.28 14.19 33.99
C THR A 268 6.99 13.58 32.79
N ASP A 269 7.98 12.73 33.05
CA ASP A 269 8.71 11.95 32.03
C ASP A 269 7.84 10.87 31.36
N LYS A 270 6.71 10.50 31.97
CA LYS A 270 5.85 9.40 31.49
C LYS A 270 5.08 9.69 30.20
N GLN A 271 4.93 10.95 29.79
CA GLN A 271 4.27 11.29 28.52
C GLN A 271 5.19 11.04 27.33
N VAL A 272 4.73 10.26 26.36
CA VAL A 272 5.44 9.99 25.11
C VAL A 272 4.53 10.33 23.92
N PRO A 273 4.94 11.16 22.95
CA PRO A 273 6.13 12.02 22.99
C PRO A 273 5.97 13.11 24.04
N GLN A 274 7.09 13.59 24.58
CA GLN A 274 7.14 14.74 25.48
C GLN A 274 6.62 16.00 24.76
N SER A 275 5.34 16.35 24.99
CA SER A 275 4.68 17.47 24.34
C SER A 275 3.42 17.90 25.09
N ASN A 276 3.22 19.22 25.17
CA ASN A 276 1.99 19.85 25.66
C ASN A 276 1.07 20.34 24.53
N LYS A 277 1.39 20.04 23.27
CA LYS A 277 0.68 20.57 22.11
C LYS A 277 -0.71 19.93 21.99
N ILE A 278 -1.73 20.77 22.05
CA ILE A 278 -3.09 20.48 21.61
C ILE A 278 -3.21 20.94 20.15
N TYR A 279 -3.82 20.12 19.30
CA TYR A 279 -3.94 20.38 17.87
C TYR A 279 -5.36 20.84 17.52
N ASN A 280 -5.47 21.79 16.58
CA ASN A 280 -6.74 22.31 16.08
C ASN A 280 -7.43 21.39 15.05
N GLY A 281 -6.75 20.32 14.64
CA GLY A 281 -7.33 19.20 13.90
C GLY A 281 -6.67 17.92 14.39
N ASN A 282 -7.41 16.81 14.38
CA ASN A 282 -6.92 15.53 14.87
C ASN A 282 -7.57 14.35 14.14
N HIS A 283 -6.98 13.18 14.28
CA HIS A 283 -7.42 11.91 13.72
C HIS A 283 -7.34 10.82 14.80
N GLY A 284 -7.36 9.53 14.46
CA GLY A 284 -7.27 8.43 15.43
C GLY A 284 -8.57 8.04 16.13
N TYR A 285 -9.69 8.69 15.81
CA TYR A 285 -11.02 8.30 16.32
C TYR A 285 -11.52 7.01 15.64
N ASP A 286 -12.55 6.40 16.22
CA ASP A 286 -13.23 5.23 15.66
C ASP A 286 -13.90 5.59 14.31
N PRO A 287 -13.44 5.02 13.17
CA PRO A 287 -13.96 5.36 11.86
C PRO A 287 -15.38 4.82 11.60
N MET A 288 -15.91 3.97 12.49
CA MET A 288 -17.32 3.55 12.49
C MET A 288 -18.22 4.54 13.23
N LYS A 289 -17.66 5.36 14.14
CA LYS A 289 -18.39 6.41 14.87
C LYS A 289 -18.27 7.80 14.23
N LEU A 290 -17.18 8.07 13.53
CA LEU A 290 -16.88 9.40 12.98
C LEU A 290 -16.49 9.33 11.50
N GLU A 291 -17.40 9.78 10.64
CA GLU A 291 -17.20 9.79 9.18
C GLU A 291 -16.01 10.65 8.75
N ASP A 292 -15.63 11.66 9.55
CA ASP A 292 -14.44 12.49 9.32
C ASP A 292 -13.13 11.69 9.28
N MET A 293 -13.09 10.46 9.81
CA MET A 293 -11.91 9.59 9.74
C MET A 293 -11.79 8.83 8.42
N ARG A 294 -12.83 8.81 7.58
CA ARG A 294 -12.82 8.11 6.30
C ARG A 294 -11.83 8.76 5.33
N ALA A 295 -11.07 7.92 4.64
CA ALA A 295 -9.99 8.30 3.72
C ALA A 295 -10.37 8.10 2.24
N ILE A 296 -9.47 8.47 1.32
CA ILE A 296 -9.64 8.33 -0.13
C ILE A 296 -8.97 7.07 -0.71
N PHE A 297 -9.54 6.55 -1.79
CA PHE A 297 -8.87 5.60 -2.70
C PHE A 297 -9.20 5.96 -4.15
N LEU A 298 -8.17 6.19 -4.95
CA LEU A 298 -8.22 6.44 -6.38
C LEU A 298 -7.18 5.57 -7.08
N ALA A 299 -7.51 4.95 -8.21
CA ALA A 299 -6.52 4.23 -9.01
C ALA A 299 -6.81 4.32 -10.51
N THR A 300 -5.78 4.53 -11.32
CA THR A 300 -5.85 4.48 -12.78
C THR A 300 -4.70 3.65 -13.34
N GLY A 301 -4.92 2.97 -14.47
CA GLY A 301 -3.93 2.09 -15.09
C GLY A 301 -4.53 0.88 -15.82
N PRO A 302 -3.68 0.05 -16.46
CA PRO A 302 -4.13 -1.15 -17.17
C PRO A 302 -4.97 -2.10 -16.30
N GLY A 303 -6.02 -2.67 -16.90
CA GLY A 303 -6.90 -3.65 -16.24
C GLY A 303 -7.88 -3.07 -15.21
N LEU A 304 -7.79 -1.79 -14.86
CA LEU A 304 -8.84 -1.08 -14.10
C LEU A 304 -9.95 -0.60 -15.04
N LYS A 305 -11.17 -0.51 -14.50
CA LYS A 305 -12.28 0.19 -15.15
C LYS A 305 -12.02 1.70 -15.18
N GLN A 306 -12.66 2.40 -16.10
CA GLN A 306 -12.62 3.86 -16.23
C GLN A 306 -13.95 4.46 -15.79
N GLY A 307 -13.92 5.62 -15.14
CA GLY A 307 -15.09 6.33 -14.60
C GLY A 307 -15.89 5.52 -13.57
N PHE A 308 -15.27 4.55 -12.89
CA PHE A 308 -16.00 3.56 -12.10
C PHE A 308 -16.00 3.89 -10.60
N GLN A 309 -17.20 4.08 -10.06
CA GLN A 309 -17.45 4.16 -8.63
C GLN A 309 -17.51 2.75 -8.04
N ASN A 310 -16.50 2.38 -7.26
CA ASN A 310 -16.58 1.25 -6.35
C ASN A 310 -17.32 1.66 -5.07
N GLY A 311 -17.93 0.70 -4.38
CA GLY A 311 -18.43 0.92 -3.01
C GLY A 311 -17.28 1.16 -2.02
N PRO A 312 -17.60 1.27 -0.72
CA PRO A 312 -16.61 1.42 0.34
C PRO A 312 -15.59 0.29 0.36
N VAL A 313 -14.35 0.60 0.76
CA VAL A 313 -13.28 -0.39 0.95
C VAL A 313 -12.63 -0.22 2.32
N ARG A 314 -11.97 -1.26 2.82
CA ARG A 314 -11.16 -1.21 4.05
C ARG A 314 -9.71 -0.89 3.70
N MET A 315 -8.98 -0.29 4.64
CA MET A 315 -7.55 0.00 4.46
C MET A 315 -6.73 -1.25 4.07
N VAL A 316 -7.04 -2.39 4.69
CA VAL A 316 -6.42 -3.70 4.40
C VAL A 316 -6.67 -4.21 2.96
N ASP A 317 -7.72 -3.77 2.28
CA ASP A 317 -8.04 -4.23 0.92
C ASP A 317 -7.05 -3.68 -0.13
N HIS A 318 -6.30 -2.62 0.21
CA HIS A 318 -5.39 -1.90 -0.68
C HIS A 318 -4.27 -2.81 -1.19
N TYR A 319 -3.72 -3.66 -0.32
CA TYR A 319 -2.65 -4.60 -0.64
C TYR A 319 -3.01 -5.55 -1.79
N ASN A 320 -4.26 -6.03 -1.83
CA ASN A 320 -4.76 -6.89 -2.91
C ASN A 320 -4.80 -6.15 -4.25
N VAL A 321 -5.17 -4.86 -4.25
CA VAL A 321 -5.16 -4.03 -5.47
C VAL A 321 -3.73 -3.76 -5.95
N ILE A 322 -2.82 -3.43 -5.04
CA ILE A 322 -1.41 -3.17 -5.36
C ILE A 322 -0.76 -4.45 -5.93
N CYS A 323 -0.93 -5.60 -5.27
CA CYS A 323 -0.39 -6.89 -5.76
C CYS A 323 -0.94 -7.26 -7.14
N ARG A 324 -2.26 -7.08 -7.36
CA ARG A 324 -2.90 -7.35 -8.65
C ARG A 324 -2.39 -6.43 -9.76
N GLN A 325 -2.12 -5.16 -9.45
CA GLN A 325 -1.52 -4.21 -10.40
C GLN A 325 -0.04 -4.49 -10.68
N LEU A 326 0.71 -5.01 -9.71
CA LEU A 326 2.08 -5.51 -9.88
C LEU A 326 2.15 -6.87 -10.61
N GLY A 327 1.02 -7.56 -10.80
CA GLY A 327 0.97 -8.89 -11.40
C GLY A 327 1.55 -9.99 -10.50
N ILE A 328 1.61 -9.78 -9.19
CA ILE A 328 2.14 -10.73 -8.20
C ILE A 328 1.00 -11.33 -7.36
N LYS A 329 1.23 -12.54 -6.84
CA LYS A 329 0.30 -13.15 -5.88
C LYS A 329 0.46 -12.45 -4.52
N PRO A 330 -0.61 -11.94 -3.89
CA PRO A 330 -0.54 -11.40 -2.54
C PRO A 330 -0.19 -12.50 -1.53
N LEU A 331 0.51 -12.12 -0.46
CA LEU A 331 0.62 -12.95 0.75
C LEU A 331 -0.74 -13.09 1.45
N GLU A 332 -0.82 -14.00 2.42
CA GLU A 332 -1.99 -14.11 3.29
C GLU A 332 -2.18 -12.80 4.06
N ASN A 333 -3.37 -12.20 3.91
CA ASN A 333 -3.70 -10.88 4.43
C ASN A 333 -5.16 -10.81 4.87
N SER A 334 -5.56 -9.71 5.50
CA SER A 334 -6.90 -9.46 6.04
C SER A 334 -7.85 -8.76 5.05
N GLY A 335 -7.37 -8.39 3.86
CA GLY A 335 -8.14 -7.69 2.84
C GLY A 335 -9.12 -8.61 2.09
N SER A 336 -10.32 -8.10 1.83
CA SER A 336 -11.36 -8.79 1.07
C SER A 336 -11.18 -8.57 -0.43
N GLN A 337 -11.05 -9.66 -1.20
CA GLN A 337 -11.04 -9.59 -2.66
C GLN A 337 -12.41 -9.14 -3.22
N ASP A 338 -13.51 -9.44 -2.53
CA ASP A 338 -14.87 -9.08 -2.97
C ASP A 338 -15.10 -7.56 -2.97
N ASN A 339 -14.49 -6.85 -2.02
CA ASN A 339 -14.60 -5.39 -1.90
C ASN A 339 -13.96 -4.65 -3.10
N VAL A 340 -12.97 -5.26 -3.75
CA VAL A 340 -12.14 -4.61 -4.79
C VAL A 340 -12.19 -5.28 -6.16
N GLN A 341 -12.71 -6.51 -6.29
CA GLN A 341 -12.80 -7.18 -7.60
C GLN A 341 -13.65 -6.40 -8.61
N GLY A 342 -14.62 -5.63 -8.12
CA GLY A 342 -15.46 -4.74 -8.93
C GLY A 342 -14.67 -3.69 -9.70
N MET A 343 -13.48 -3.30 -9.25
CA MET A 343 -12.63 -2.29 -9.89
C MET A 343 -12.01 -2.73 -11.22
N PHE A 344 -11.92 -4.04 -11.49
CA PHE A 344 -11.14 -4.57 -12.61
C PHE A 344 -12.00 -4.95 -13.82
N VAL A 345 -11.42 -4.82 -15.01
CA VAL A 345 -12.00 -5.31 -16.27
C VAL A 345 -11.83 -6.83 -16.34
N GLY A 346 -12.86 -7.54 -16.80
CA GLY A 346 -12.82 -8.99 -17.06
C GLY A 346 -13.23 -9.91 -15.90
N GLY A 347 -13.52 -9.36 -14.72
CA GLY A 347 -13.92 -10.17 -13.55
C GLY A 347 -12.77 -10.96 -12.91
N ALA A 348 -13.09 -11.81 -11.95
CA ALA A 348 -12.10 -12.51 -11.13
C ALA A 348 -11.20 -13.43 -11.99
N SER A 349 -9.95 -13.01 -12.19
CA SER A 349 -8.89 -13.85 -12.78
C SER A 349 -8.36 -14.86 -11.75
N GLY A 350 -9.28 -15.62 -11.15
CA GLY A 350 -9.05 -16.69 -10.20
C GLY A 350 -8.70 -18.01 -10.88
N SER A 351 -7.87 -17.97 -11.92
CA SER A 351 -7.09 -19.14 -12.35
C SER A 351 -5.83 -18.64 -13.04
N SER A 352 -4.68 -19.15 -12.64
CA SER A 352 -3.60 -19.31 -13.61
C SER A 352 -4.17 -20.22 -14.71
N THR A 353 -4.37 -19.67 -15.91
CA THR A 353 -4.47 -20.52 -17.09
C THR A 353 -3.13 -21.23 -17.18
N ALA A 354 -3.11 -22.48 -16.72
CA ALA A 354 -2.03 -23.39 -17.05
C ALA A 354 -1.96 -23.36 -18.58
N VAL A 355 -0.86 -22.82 -19.11
CA VAL A 355 -0.56 -22.92 -20.53
C VAL A 355 -0.43 -24.41 -20.76
N SER A 356 -1.49 -25.02 -21.25
CA SER A 356 -1.46 -26.40 -21.69
C SER A 356 -0.48 -26.42 -22.84
N LEU A 357 0.75 -26.87 -22.57
CA LEU A 357 1.70 -27.20 -23.62
C LEU A 357 1.11 -28.38 -24.38
N SER A 358 0.28 -28.07 -25.37
CA SER A 358 0.01 -28.94 -26.49
C SER A 358 1.35 -29.16 -27.19
N LEU A 359 2.03 -30.22 -26.74
CA LEU A 359 3.23 -30.79 -27.33
C LEU A 359 2.92 -31.18 -28.78
N LEU A 360 3.13 -30.23 -29.68
CA LEU A 360 3.21 -30.46 -31.12
C LEU A 360 4.51 -31.23 -31.39
N VAL A 361 4.44 -32.55 -31.19
CA VAL A 361 5.47 -33.49 -31.60
C VAL A 361 5.50 -33.51 -33.13
N VAL A 362 6.44 -32.75 -33.71
CA VAL A 362 6.82 -32.89 -35.11
C VAL A 362 7.95 -33.94 -35.18
N PRO A 363 7.73 -35.10 -35.82
CA PRO A 363 8.73 -36.17 -35.84
C PRO A 363 9.75 -36.00 -36.98
N ASN A 364 11.01 -36.33 -36.67
CA ASN A 364 12.18 -36.39 -37.58
C ASN A 364 12.74 -35.00 -37.99
N ILE A 365 14.05 -34.79 -38.16
CA ILE A 365 15.11 -35.72 -38.59
C ILE A 365 16.39 -35.61 -37.73
N LEU A 366 17.03 -36.75 -37.48
CA LEU A 366 18.38 -36.88 -36.92
C LEU A 366 19.47 -36.43 -37.91
N LEU A 367 20.45 -35.64 -37.47
CA LEU A 367 21.83 -35.71 -37.98
C LEU A 367 22.82 -35.16 -36.94
N ALA A 368 23.98 -35.80 -36.83
CA ALA A 368 24.89 -35.65 -35.70
C ALA A 368 26.28 -35.09 -36.08
N ALA A 369 26.81 -34.20 -35.24
CA ALA A 369 28.23 -33.87 -35.07
C ALA A 369 28.32 -32.97 -33.80
N ARG A 370 28.59 -33.48 -32.58
CA ARG A 370 29.84 -34.02 -32.03
C ARG A 370 30.99 -33.00 -31.98
N SER A 371 31.35 -32.58 -30.75
CA SER A 371 32.66 -32.06 -30.29
C SER A 371 33.15 -30.71 -30.86
N TYR A 372 33.94 -29.86 -30.18
CA TYR A 372 34.82 -30.00 -28.99
C TYR A 372 35.12 -28.62 -28.34
N LEU A 373 35.56 -28.62 -27.06
CA LEU A 373 36.58 -27.75 -26.41
C LEU A 373 36.43 -26.20 -26.30
N TYR A 374 36.70 -25.72 -25.08
CA TYR A 374 37.32 -24.45 -24.66
C TYR A 374 37.21 -23.19 -25.55
N HIS A 375 36.62 -22.13 -24.98
CA HIS A 375 37.44 -21.08 -24.34
C HIS A 375 36.67 -20.37 -23.21
#